data_AF-A0A354GZ80-F1
#
_entry.id   AF-A0A354GZ80-F1
#
_cell.length_a   1.000
_cell.length_b   1.000
_cell.length_c   1.000
_cell.angle_alpha   90.00
_cell.angle_beta   90.00
_cell.angle_gamma   90.00
#
_symmetry.space_group_name_H-M   'P 1'
#
loop_
_entity.id
_entity.type
_entity.pdbx_description
1 polymer ?
#
loop_
_entity_poly.entity_id
_entity_poly.type
_entity_poly.pdbx_seq_one_letter_code
_entity_poly.pdbx_strand_id
1 'polypeptide(L)'
;MPLRTILVPRPARGHAPASDAPAWLRSGPTDRPFDFCGHVRRLCSDVVRHSDALRHIDVSRLLFGVLQARSGRRHGLQARVTPLRCHGGALTRQRHDVPYQVQRFFVDGREML
;
A
#
# COMPACT_ATOMS: atom_id res chain seq x y z
N MET A 1 -12.00 -16.26 16.13
CA MET A 1 -11.11 -16.18 14.95
C MET A 1 -9.76 -15.64 15.42
N PRO A 2 -8.66 -16.39 15.35
CA PRO A 2 -7.40 -15.95 15.94
C PRO A 2 -6.78 -14.81 15.11
N LEU A 3 -6.53 -13.68 15.77
CA LEU A 3 -5.73 -12.58 15.25
C LEU A 3 -4.27 -13.03 15.15
N ARG A 4 -3.72 -13.08 13.93
CA ARG A 4 -2.28 -13.23 13.73
C ARG A 4 -1.63 -11.86 13.76
N THR A 5 -1.00 -11.54 14.88
CA THR A 5 -0.12 -10.37 15.00
C THR A 5 1.22 -10.70 14.34
N ILE A 6 1.58 -9.98 13.27
CA ILE A 6 2.87 -10.14 12.60
C ILE A 6 3.83 -9.12 13.21
N LEU A 7 4.77 -9.60 14.02
CA LEU A 7 5.90 -8.81 14.49
C LEU A 7 7.05 -8.98 13.50
N VAL A 8 7.34 -7.93 12.73
CA VAL A 8 8.50 -7.92 11.82
C VAL A 8 9.68 -7.29 12.57
N PRO A 9 10.74 -8.04 12.91
CA PRO A 9 11.94 -7.45 13.48
C PRO A 9 12.58 -6.50 12.45
N ARG A 10 12.95 -5.30 12.90
CA ARG A 10 13.58 -4.27 12.07
C ARG A 10 14.96 -4.77 11.63
N PRO A 11 15.21 -5.02 10.33
CA PRO A 11 16.55 -5.40 9.90
C PRO A 11 17.48 -4.22 10.09
N ALA A 12 18.63 -4.47 10.71
CA ALA A 12 19.74 -3.54 10.72
C ALA A 12 20.44 -3.61 9.36
N ARG A 13 20.47 -2.51 8.61
CA ARG A 13 21.66 -2.00 7.88
C ARG A 13 21.32 -0.85 6.94
N GLY A 14 22.13 0.20 7.03
CA GLY A 14 22.22 1.24 6.01
C GLY A 14 22.88 0.69 4.75
N HIS A 15 22.19 0.84 3.62
CA HIS A 15 22.85 1.00 2.33
C HIS A 15 22.90 2.50 2.07
N ALA A 16 24.07 3.02 1.72
CA ALA A 16 24.13 4.35 1.12
C ALA A 16 23.29 4.31 -0.16
N PRO A 17 22.33 5.23 -0.35
CA PRO A 17 21.55 5.24 -1.58
C PRO A 17 22.51 5.53 -2.74
N ALA A 18 22.69 4.57 -3.64
CA ALA A 18 23.29 4.85 -4.93
C ALA A 18 22.35 5.81 -5.66
N SER A 19 22.77 7.05 -5.84
CA SER A 19 21.99 8.08 -6.51
C SER A 19 22.05 7.90 -8.02
N ASP A 20 21.35 6.89 -8.53
CA ASP A 20 21.11 6.69 -9.97
C ASP A 20 19.97 7.60 -10.49
N ALA A 21 19.42 8.47 -9.64
CA ALA A 21 18.38 9.42 -10.04
C ALA A 21 18.97 10.53 -10.92
N PRO A 22 18.38 10.82 -12.11
CA PRO A 22 18.82 11.92 -12.94
C PRO A 22 18.74 13.26 -12.20
N ALA A 23 19.71 14.15 -12.41
CA ALA A 23 19.80 15.43 -11.68
C ALA A 23 18.59 16.37 -11.85
N TRP A 24 17.78 16.17 -12.91
CA TRP A 24 16.55 16.93 -13.14
C TRP A 24 15.37 16.43 -12.29
N LEU A 25 15.44 15.23 -11.73
CA LEU A 25 14.39 14.67 -10.89
C LEU A 25 14.55 15.20 -9.46
N ARG A 26 13.65 16.12 -9.07
CA ARG A 26 13.59 16.65 -7.70
C ARG A 26 13.06 15.58 -6.73
N SER A 27 13.93 14.69 -6.26
CA SER A 27 13.62 13.63 -5.28
C SER A 27 13.59 14.13 -3.82
N GLY A 28 13.94 15.40 -3.59
CA GLY A 28 14.00 16.00 -2.26
C GLY A 28 15.37 15.87 -1.60
N PRO A 29 15.54 16.40 -0.38
CA PRO A 29 16.81 16.37 0.34
C PRO A 29 17.23 14.92 0.67
N THR A 30 18.49 14.57 0.43
CA THR A 30 19.03 13.22 0.69
C THR A 30 19.19 12.90 2.19
N ASP A 31 19.18 13.93 3.04
CA ASP A 31 19.22 13.84 4.50
C ASP A 31 17.85 13.57 5.14
N ARG A 32 16.78 13.53 4.35
CA ARG A 32 15.41 13.32 4.85
C ARG A 32 14.80 12.02 4.30
N PRO A 33 14.10 11.24 5.13
CA PRO A 33 13.34 10.10 4.65
C PRO A 33 12.28 10.54 3.63
N PHE A 34 12.13 9.78 2.54
CA PHE A 34 11.07 10.02 1.56
C PHE A 34 9.75 9.39 2.03
N ASP A 35 8.72 10.21 2.25
CA ASP A 35 7.36 9.74 2.57
C ASP A 35 6.62 9.27 1.31
N PHE A 36 7.00 8.08 0.83
CA PHE A 36 6.40 7.48 -0.35
C PHE A 36 4.87 7.34 -0.23
N CYS A 37 4.39 6.79 0.89
CA CYS A 37 2.98 6.52 1.09
C CYS A 37 2.14 7.81 1.11
N GLY A 38 2.63 8.87 1.77
CA GLY A 38 2.00 10.18 1.77
C GLY A 38 1.95 10.80 0.37
N HIS A 39 3.04 10.71 -0.40
CA HIS A 39 3.08 11.22 -1.77
C HIS A 39 2.13 10.48 -2.71
N VAL A 40 2.08 9.15 -2.65
CA VAL A 40 1.12 8.35 -3.46
C VAL A 40 -0.31 8.66 -3.05
N ARG A 41 -0.61 8.78 -1.76
CA ARG A 41 -1.94 9.19 -1.28
C ARG A 41 -2.35 10.55 -1.85
N ARG A 42 -1.44 11.52 -1.85
CA ARG A 42 -1.69 12.86 -2.43
C ARG A 42 -1.94 12.78 -3.94
N LEU A 43 -1.14 12.02 -4.68
CA LEU A 43 -1.32 11.80 -6.11
C LEU A 43 -2.69 11.16 -6.41
N CYS A 44 -3.04 10.07 -5.71
CA CYS A 44 -4.34 9.42 -5.90
C CYS A 44 -5.51 10.37 -5.57
N SER A 45 -5.38 11.20 -4.55
CA SER A 45 -6.40 12.20 -4.21
C SER A 45 -6.60 13.22 -5.33
N ASP A 46 -5.51 13.63 -5.98
CA ASP A 46 -5.54 14.54 -7.13
C ASP A 46 -6.18 13.86 -8.36
N VAL A 47 -5.77 12.63 -8.67
CA VAL A 47 -6.33 11.86 -9.79
C VAL A 47 -7.85 11.67 -9.63
N VAL A 48 -8.32 11.27 -8.45
CA VAL A 48 -9.75 11.09 -8.17
C VAL A 48 -10.52 12.41 -8.30
N ARG A 49 -9.90 13.53 -7.93
CA ARG A 49 -10.52 14.86 -8.07
C ARG A 49 -10.70 15.27 -9.54
N HIS A 50 -9.75 14.88 -10.40
CA HIS A 50 -9.70 15.33 -11.80
C HIS A 50 -10.19 14.29 -12.81
N SER A 51 -10.49 13.06 -12.39
CA SER A 51 -10.98 11.98 -13.25
C SER A 51 -12.37 11.52 -12.85
N ASP A 52 -13.37 11.79 -13.67
CA ASP A 52 -14.75 11.39 -13.39
C ASP A 52 -14.91 9.86 -13.32
N ALA A 53 -14.14 9.12 -14.12
CA ALA A 53 -14.13 7.67 -14.07
C ALA A 53 -13.67 7.12 -12.70
N LEU A 54 -12.84 7.87 -11.96
CA LEU A 54 -12.28 7.46 -10.67
C LEU A 54 -12.87 8.20 -9.48
N ARG A 55 -13.76 9.17 -9.70
CA ARG A 55 -14.38 10.02 -8.67
C ARG A 55 -15.12 9.22 -7.56
N HIS A 56 -15.52 7.99 -7.86
CA HIS A 56 -16.19 7.10 -6.91
C HIS A 56 -15.25 6.46 -5.86
N ILE A 57 -13.93 6.63 -5.99
CA ILE A 57 -12.95 6.05 -5.07
C ILE A 57 -12.75 6.97 -3.85
N ASP A 58 -13.03 6.45 -2.65
CA ASP A 58 -12.72 7.14 -1.39
C ASP A 58 -11.27 6.85 -0.95
N VAL A 59 -10.35 7.75 -1.29
CA VAL A 59 -8.91 7.63 -0.96
C VAL A 59 -8.67 7.60 0.55
N SER A 60 -9.59 8.13 1.37
CA SER A 60 -9.45 8.10 2.82
C SER A 60 -9.61 6.69 3.44
N ARG A 61 -10.10 5.72 2.65
CA ARG A 61 -10.23 4.31 3.02
C ARG A 61 -9.14 3.42 2.44
N LEU A 62 -8.25 3.96 1.60
CA LEU A 62 -7.16 3.21 1.01
C LEU A 62 -5.95 3.17 1.93
N LEU A 63 -5.31 1.99 2.02
CA LEU A 63 -4.04 1.80 2.69
C LEU A 63 -2.92 1.70 1.65
N PHE A 64 -1.92 2.58 1.76
CA PHE A 64 -0.71 2.55 0.94
C PHE A 64 0.44 1.94 1.73
N GLY A 65 1.13 0.98 1.13
CA GLY A 65 2.28 0.32 1.75
C GLY A 65 3.35 0.02 0.72
N VAL A 66 4.60 0.03 1.19
CA VAL A 66 5.76 -0.39 0.42
C VAL A 66 6.27 -1.72 0.96
N LEU A 67 6.66 -2.61 0.05
CA LEU A 67 7.26 -3.89 0.39
C LEU A 67 8.61 -3.97 -0.30
N GLN A 68 9.63 -4.41 0.42
CA GLN A 68 10.93 -4.66 -0.19
C GLN A 68 10.83 -5.89 -1.11
N ALA A 69 11.43 -5.77 -2.29
CA ALA A 69 11.59 -6.92 -3.17
C ALA A 69 12.47 -7.97 -2.48
N ARG A 70 12.11 -9.25 -2.63
CA ARG A 70 12.88 -10.37 -2.05
C ARG A 70 14.13 -10.71 -2.86
N SER A 71 14.29 -10.15 -4.06
CA SER A 71 15.47 -10.33 -4.92
C SER A 71 15.86 -9.01 -5.57
N GLY A 72 17.15 -8.84 -5.85
CA GLY A 72 17.70 -7.66 -6.54
C GLY A 72 17.53 -7.70 -8.06
N ARG A 73 16.58 -8.47 -8.60
CA ARG A 73 16.34 -8.52 -10.05
C ARG A 73 15.65 -7.24 -10.52
N ARG A 74 15.99 -6.80 -11.74
CA ARG A 74 15.42 -5.58 -12.36
C ARG A 74 13.94 -5.70 -12.75
N HIS A 75 13.40 -6.92 -12.79
CA HIS A 75 12.04 -7.21 -13.20
C HIS A 75 11.30 -7.97 -12.10
N GLY A 76 9.98 -7.76 -12.00
CA GLY A 76 9.14 -8.39 -10.99
C GLY A 76 7.81 -7.67 -10.80
N LEU A 77 7.09 -8.05 -9.74
CA LEU A 77 5.84 -7.40 -9.35
C LEU A 77 6.12 -5.97 -8.86
N GLN A 78 5.64 -4.98 -9.62
CA GLN A 78 5.84 -3.56 -9.31
C GLN A 78 4.80 -3.01 -8.33
N ALA A 79 3.54 -3.42 -8.49
CA ALA A 79 2.44 -3.03 -7.62
C ALA A 79 1.41 -4.16 -7.52
N ARG A 80 0.70 -4.23 -6.39
CA ARG A 80 -0.46 -5.11 -6.21
C ARG A 80 -1.58 -4.36 -5.51
N VAL A 81 -2.80 -4.58 -5.98
CA VAL A 81 -4.01 -4.21 -5.24
C VAL A 81 -4.46 -5.43 -4.46
N THR A 82 -4.64 -5.28 -3.15
CA THR A 82 -5.15 -6.35 -2.29
C THR A 82 -6.53 -5.95 -1.81
N PRO A 83 -7.62 -6.59 -2.28
CA PRO A 83 -8.95 -6.25 -1.82
C PRO A 83 -9.10 -6.59 -0.34
N LEU A 84 -9.68 -5.68 0.44
CA LEU A 84 -9.94 -5.87 1.88
C LEU A 84 -11.41 -6.26 2.17
N ARG A 85 -12.16 -6.53 1.09
CA ARG A 85 -13.53 -7.03 1.09
C ARG A 85 -13.74 -8.12 0.07
N CYS A 86 -14.74 -8.96 0.32
CA CYS A 86 -15.29 -9.87 -0.68
C CYS A 86 -16.07 -9.09 -1.74
N HIS A 87 -16.51 -9.81 -2.77
CA HIS A 87 -17.33 -9.24 -3.84
C HIS A 87 -18.51 -8.44 -3.28
N GLY A 88 -18.79 -7.28 -3.90
CA GLY A 88 -19.85 -6.37 -3.46
C GLY A 88 -19.60 -5.68 -2.11
N GLY A 89 -18.37 -5.73 -1.56
CA GLY A 89 -18.06 -5.14 -0.26
C GLY A 89 -18.40 -6.04 0.94
N ALA A 90 -18.80 -7.30 0.71
CA ALA A 90 -19.15 -8.24 1.77
C ALA A 90 -17.95 -8.57 2.69
N LEU A 91 -18.22 -8.80 3.97
CA LEU A 91 -17.21 -9.21 4.94
C LEU A 91 -16.82 -10.68 4.80
N THR A 92 -17.79 -11.52 4.45
CA THR A 92 -17.61 -12.96 4.32
C THR A 92 -18.03 -13.40 2.92
N ARG A 93 -17.53 -14.56 2.49
CA ARG A 93 -18.06 -15.31 1.35
C ARG A 93 -17.93 -16.80 1.62
N GLN A 94 -18.70 -17.62 0.91
CA GLN A 94 -18.40 -19.04 0.85
C GLN A 94 -17.20 -19.28 -0.08
N ARG A 95 -16.21 -20.02 0.39
CA ARG A 95 -15.07 -20.46 -0.42
C ARG A 95 -15.02 -21.98 -0.35
N HIS A 96 -15.61 -22.64 -1.35
CA HIS A 96 -16.08 -24.02 -1.23
C HIS A 96 -17.07 -24.10 -0.06
N ASP A 97 -16.98 -25.12 0.80
CA ASP A 97 -17.89 -25.32 1.93
C ASP A 97 -17.42 -24.66 3.23
N VAL A 98 -16.47 -23.71 3.14
CA VAL A 98 -15.92 -23.02 4.31
C VAL A 98 -16.22 -21.52 4.23
N PRO A 99 -16.83 -20.93 5.28
CA PRO A 99 -17.00 -19.49 5.36
C PRO A 99 -15.62 -18.84 5.44
N TYR A 100 -15.34 -17.95 4.48
CA TYR A 100 -14.08 -17.24 4.37
C TYR A 100 -14.30 -15.75 4.62
N GLN A 101 -13.42 -15.16 5.42
CA GLN A 101 -13.39 -13.73 5.72
C GLN A 101 -12.02 -13.17 5.36
N VAL A 102 -12.00 -12.04 4.65
CA VAL A 102 -10.77 -11.29 4.41
C VAL A 102 -10.33 -10.61 5.71
N GLN A 103 -9.02 -10.56 5.95
CA GLN A 103 -8.47 -9.85 7.09
C GLN A 103 -8.89 -8.37 7.06
N ARG A 104 -9.40 -7.88 8.19
CA ARG A 104 -9.81 -6.48 8.36
C ARG A 104 -8.62 -5.67 8.88
N PHE A 105 -8.45 -4.47 8.33
CA PHE A 105 -7.39 -3.55 8.72
C PHE A 105 -8.00 -2.26 9.27
N PHE A 106 -7.57 -1.87 10.46
CA PHE A 106 -7.99 -0.64 11.12
C PHE A 106 -6.77 0.25 11.35
N VAL A 107 -6.89 1.52 11.00
CA VAL A 107 -5.88 2.57 11.25
C VAL A 107 -6.61 3.72 11.94
N ASP A 108 -6.15 4.10 13.13
CA ASP A 108 -6.75 5.17 13.95
C ASP A 108 -8.26 5.00 14.17
N GLY A 109 -8.70 3.75 14.42
CA GLY A 109 -10.11 3.42 14.62
C GLY A 109 -10.96 3.38 13.34
N ARG A 110 -10.39 3.72 12.17
CA ARG A 110 -11.07 3.67 10.88
C ARG A 110 -10.69 2.41 10.11
N GLU A 111 -11.68 1.76 9.52
CA GLU A 111 -11.45 0.57 8.69
C GLU A 111 -11.01 0.94 7.27
N MET A 112 -9.98 0.24 6.77
CA MET A 112 -9.46 0.38 5.41
C MET A 112 -10.10 -0.66 4.47
N LEU A 113 -10.40 -0.24 3.23
CA LEU A 113 -11.16 -1.01 2.24
C LEU A 113 -10.45 -1.11 0.89
#